data_AF-A0A0J8B339-F1
#
_entry.id   AF-A0A0J8B339-F1
#
_cell.length_a   1.000
_cell.length_b   1.000
_cell.length_c   1.000
_cell.angle_alpha   90.00
_cell.angle_beta   90.00
_cell.angle_gamma   90.00
#
_symmetry.space_group_name_H-M   'P 1'
#
loop_
_entity.id
_entity.type
_entity.pdbx_description
1 polymer ?
#
loop_
_entity_poly.entity_id
_entity_poly.type
_entity_poly.pdbx_seq_one_letter_code
_entity_poly.pdbx_strand_id
1 'polypeptide(L)'
;MSKLDDYAFNLRFMSKTLARQSAKMEKEEKASKLKCKKAMEKGNQDGARIYAQNAIRQKNEALNYLRLSGRVDAVAARVMSAAKTANLTKAMGGVVKNMDSAMKSMNLELISTTMDQFEKQFEDLDVRS
;
A
#
# COMPACT_ATOMS: atom_id res chain seq x y z
N MET A 1 -3.60 -12.81 22.75
CA MET A 1 -3.21 -12.79 21.33
C MET A 1 -1.73 -13.06 21.26
N SER A 2 -1.28 -13.89 20.32
CA SER A 2 0.14 -14.04 20.07
C SER A 2 0.66 -12.76 19.41
N LYS A 3 1.94 -12.43 19.57
CA LYS A 3 2.54 -11.27 18.88
C LYS A 3 2.37 -11.35 17.35
N LEU A 4 2.27 -12.56 16.79
CA LEU A 4 2.00 -12.81 15.38
C LEU A 4 0.57 -12.44 14.97
N ASP A 5 -0.43 -12.66 15.84
CA ASP A 5 -1.82 -12.23 15.58
C ASP A 5 -1.92 -10.71 15.53
N ASP A 6 -1.23 -10.01 16.44
CA ASP A 6 -1.16 -8.55 16.45
C ASP A 6 -0.47 -8.02 15.18
N TYR A 7 0.57 -8.70 14.72
CA TYR A 7 1.25 -8.35 13.47
C TYR A 7 0.37 -8.59 12.24
N ALA A 8 -0.31 -9.74 12.15
CA ALA A 8 -1.25 -10.02 11.07
C ALA A 8 -2.40 -8.99 11.07
N PHE A 9 -2.91 -8.62 12.24
CA PHE A 9 -3.91 -7.58 12.39
C PHE A 9 -3.42 -6.23 11.88
N ASN A 10 -2.23 -5.80 12.30
CA ASN A 10 -1.63 -4.55 11.87
C ASN A 10 -1.48 -4.52 10.35
N LEU A 11 -0.85 -5.54 9.74
CA LEU A 11 -0.66 -5.65 8.29
C LEU A 11 -2.00 -5.56 7.53
N ARG A 12 -3.02 -6.28 8.00
CA ARG A 12 -4.37 -6.24 7.39
C ARG A 12 -5.03 -4.87 7.52
N PHE A 13 -4.85 -4.21 8.66
CA PHE A 13 -5.28 -2.83 8.86
C PHE A 13 -4.57 -1.87 7.90
N MET A 14 -3.27 -2.08 7.66
CA MET A 14 -2.52 -1.28 6.69
C MET A 14 -3.02 -1.48 5.27
N SER A 15 -3.23 -2.74 4.85
CA SER A 15 -3.78 -3.04 3.53
C SER A 15 -5.09 -2.29 3.29
N LYS A 16 -6.00 -2.30 4.27
CA LYS A 16 -7.26 -1.55 4.20
C LYS A 16 -7.05 -0.03 4.13
N THR A 17 -6.06 0.49 4.86
CA THR A 17 -5.72 1.92 4.82
C THR A 17 -5.18 2.33 3.45
N LEU A 18 -4.30 1.52 2.86
CA LEU A 18 -3.78 1.74 1.51
C LEU A 18 -4.89 1.64 0.44
N ALA A 19 -5.81 0.68 0.56
CA ALA A 19 -6.97 0.58 -0.33
C ALA A 19 -7.88 1.83 -0.24
N ARG A 20 -8.11 2.35 0.98
CA ARG A 20 -8.86 3.60 1.18
C ARG A 20 -8.13 4.79 0.57
N GLN A 21 -6.81 4.85 0.70
CA GLN A 21 -6.01 5.90 0.08
C GLN A 21 -6.09 5.82 -1.45
N SER A 22 -6.00 4.62 -2.04
CA SER A 22 -6.24 4.41 -3.48
C SER A 22 -7.60 4.97 -3.91
N ALA A 23 -8.68 4.60 -3.21
CA ALA A 23 -10.02 5.09 -3.52
C ALA A 23 -10.16 6.61 -3.35
N LYS A 24 -9.43 7.22 -2.42
CA LYS A 24 -9.34 8.68 -2.28
C LYS A 24 -8.67 9.30 -3.50
N MET A 25 -7.53 8.76 -3.94
CA MET A 25 -6.83 9.27 -5.12
C MET A 25 -7.68 9.14 -6.40
N GLU A 26 -8.45 8.06 -6.55
CA GLU A 26 -9.41 7.91 -7.66
C GLU A 26 -10.53 8.97 -7.64
N LYS A 27 -11.02 9.34 -6.46
CA LYS A 27 -12.02 10.43 -6.33
C LYS A 27 -11.41 11.78 -6.73
N GLU A 28 -10.19 12.04 -6.29
CA GLU A 28 -9.48 13.28 -6.66
C GLU A 28 -9.18 13.31 -8.16
N GLU A 29 -8.83 12.17 -8.77
CA GLU A 29 -8.61 12.03 -10.21
C GLU A 29 -9.85 12.40 -11.02
N LYS A 30 -11.03 11.89 -10.62
CA LYS A 30 -12.31 12.24 -11.23
C LYS A 30 -12.61 13.73 -11.09
N ALA A 31 -12.31 14.32 -9.92
CA ALA A 31 -12.49 15.76 -9.71
C ALA A 31 -11.55 16.59 -10.60
N SER A 32 -10.29 16.18 -10.77
CA SER A 32 -9.33 16.82 -11.66
C SER A 32 -9.74 16.71 -13.13
N LYS A 33 -10.27 15.56 -13.57
CA LYS A 33 -10.84 15.42 -14.92
C LYS A 33 -12.02 16.35 -15.15
N LEU A 34 -12.91 16.50 -14.17
CA LEU A 34 -14.06 17.42 -14.28
C LEU A 34 -13.58 18.87 -14.37
N LYS A 35 -12.57 19.26 -13.58
CA LYS A 35 -11.95 20.59 -13.65
C LYS A 35 -11.27 20.82 -15.00
N CYS A 36 -10.57 19.81 -15.53
CA CYS A 36 -9.98 19.84 -16.86
C CYS A 36 -11.04 20.11 -17.94
N LYS A 37 -12.15 19.34 -17.94
CA LYS A 37 -13.25 19.54 -18.88
C LYS A 37 -13.81 20.97 -18.82
N LYS A 38 -14.09 21.49 -17.61
CA LYS A 38 -14.57 22.86 -17.42
C LYS A 38 -13.55 23.92 -17.87
N ALA A 39 -12.25 23.67 -17.68
CA ALA A 39 -11.20 24.59 -18.14
C ALA A 39 -11.11 24.62 -19.67
N MET A 40 -11.27 23.47 -20.33
CA MET A 40 -11.34 23.37 -21.79
C MET A 40 -12.56 24.11 -22.35
N GLU A 41 -13.75 23.92 -21.76
CA GLU A 41 -14.99 24.61 -22.17
C GLU A 41 -14.88 26.14 -22.06
N LYS A 42 -14.10 26.64 -21.08
CA LYS A 42 -13.83 28.07 -20.88
C LYS A 42 -12.69 28.61 -21.74
N GLY A 43 -12.07 27.78 -22.59
CA GLY A 43 -10.91 28.18 -23.41
C GLY A 43 -9.60 28.36 -22.64
N ASN A 44 -9.53 27.98 -21.36
CA ASN A 44 -8.32 28.07 -20.56
C ASN A 44 -7.44 26.81 -20.74
N GLN A 45 -6.65 26.80 -21.81
CA GLN A 45 -5.80 25.67 -22.16
C GLN A 45 -4.69 25.38 -21.14
N ASP A 46 -4.09 26.40 -20.55
CA ASP A 46 -3.03 26.22 -19.54
C ASP A 46 -3.57 25.58 -18.26
N GLY A 47 -4.73 26.05 -17.79
CA GLY A 47 -5.44 25.44 -16.66
C GLY A 47 -5.86 23.99 -16.94
N ALA A 48 -6.34 23.71 -18.15
CA ALA A 48 -6.69 22.35 -18.57
C ALA A 48 -5.47 21.42 -18.55
N ARG A 49 -4.31 21.87 -19.04
CA ARG A 49 -3.06 21.09 -19.04
C ARG A 49 -2.61 20.74 -17.61
N ILE A 50 -2.69 21.70 -16.68
CA ILE A 50 -2.34 21.46 -15.27
C ILE A 50 -3.30 20.44 -14.63
N TYR A 51 -4.61 20.57 -14.84
CA TYR A 51 -5.58 19.61 -14.32
C TYR A 51 -5.45 18.21 -14.94
N ALA A 52 -5.07 18.13 -16.21
CA ALA A 52 -4.79 16.86 -16.89
C ALA A 52 -3.55 16.16 -16.28
N GLN A 53 -2.46 16.89 -16.06
CA GLN A 53 -1.27 16.35 -15.39
C GLN A 53 -1.58 15.86 -13.98
N ASN A 54 -2.37 16.61 -13.22
CA ASN A 54 -2.83 16.19 -11.89
C ASN A 54 -3.66 14.90 -11.94
N ALA A 55 -4.57 14.77 -12.90
CA ALA A 55 -5.36 13.56 -13.08
C ALA A 55 -4.47 12.33 -13.39
N ILE A 56 -3.47 12.48 -14.26
CA ILE A 56 -2.51 11.41 -14.57
C ILE A 56 -1.72 11.00 -13.32
N ARG A 57 -1.20 11.98 -12.58
CA ARG A 57 -0.47 11.73 -11.34
C ARG A 57 -1.33 10.99 -10.31
N GLN A 58 -2.54 11.48 -10.04
CA GLN A 58 -3.47 10.87 -9.10
C GLN A 58 -3.86 9.44 -9.50
N LYS A 59 -4.03 9.18 -10.81
CA LYS A 59 -4.27 7.82 -11.31
C LYS A 59 -3.09 6.88 -11.03
N ASN A 60 -1.87 7.34 -11.27
CA ASN A 60 -0.67 6.53 -11.02
C ASN A 60 -0.48 6.27 -9.52
N GLU A 61 -0.69 7.29 -8.68
CA GLU A 61 -0.65 7.15 -7.23
C GLU A 61 -1.71 6.17 -6.73
N ALA A 62 -2.95 6.25 -7.24
CA ALA A 62 -4.01 5.29 -6.91
C ALA A 62 -3.58 3.85 -7.21
N LEU A 63 -3.08 3.60 -8.43
CA LEU A 63 -2.61 2.26 -8.82
C LEU A 63 -1.47 1.76 -7.94
N ASN A 64 -0.54 2.64 -7.55
CA ASN A 64 0.56 2.27 -6.66
C ASN A 64 0.07 1.91 -5.25
N TYR A 65 -0.86 2.69 -4.69
CA TYR A 65 -1.50 2.35 -3.40
C TYR A 65 -2.26 1.02 -3.47
N LEU A 66 -2.98 0.76 -4.57
CA LEU A 66 -3.72 -0.49 -4.76
C LEU A 66 -2.79 -1.70 -4.84
N ARG A 67 -1.69 -1.59 -5.60
CA ARG A 67 -0.67 -2.65 -5.69
C ARG A 67 -0.05 -2.94 -4.33
N LEU A 68 0.36 -1.91 -3.59
CA LEU A 68 0.90 -2.08 -2.23
C LEU A 68 -0.13 -2.72 -1.30
N SER A 69 -1.40 -2.28 -1.35
CA SER A 69 -2.48 -2.86 -0.56
C SER A 69 -2.62 -4.38 -0.80
N GLY A 70 -2.58 -4.81 -2.07
CA GLY A 70 -2.63 -6.23 -2.43
C GLY A 70 -1.44 -7.02 -1.90
N ARG A 71 -0.22 -6.50 -2.05
CA ARG A 71 1.00 -7.13 -1.52
C ARG A 71 0.94 -7.28 0.00
N VAL A 72 0.54 -6.23 0.71
CA VAL A 72 0.41 -6.23 2.17
C VAL A 72 -0.67 -7.22 2.64
N ASP A 73 -1.79 -7.34 1.92
CA ASP A 73 -2.85 -8.29 2.30
C ASP A 73 -2.41 -9.75 2.11
N ALA A 74 -1.71 -10.05 1.01
CA ALA A 74 -1.13 -11.36 0.76
C ALA A 74 -0.14 -11.75 1.88
N VAL A 75 0.72 -10.80 2.26
CA VAL A 75 1.63 -10.93 3.40
C VAL A 75 0.85 -11.17 4.71
N ALA A 76 -0.19 -10.38 5.01
CA ALA A 76 -1.00 -10.56 6.21
C ALA A 76 -1.67 -11.94 6.29
N ALA A 77 -2.17 -12.46 5.18
CA ALA A 77 -2.77 -13.79 5.10
C ALA A 77 -1.74 -14.90 5.40
N ARG A 78 -0.53 -14.76 4.87
CA ARG A 78 0.59 -15.67 5.13
C ARG A 78 1.04 -15.64 6.59
N VAL A 79 1.14 -14.47 7.22
CA VAL A 79 1.44 -14.34 8.65
C VAL A 79 0.36 -14.99 9.50
N MET A 80 -0.91 -14.79 9.17
CA MET A 80 -2.01 -15.42 9.90
C MET A 80 -1.98 -16.95 9.77
N SER A 81 -1.62 -17.48 8.61
CA SER A 81 -1.41 -18.92 8.41
C SER A 81 -0.25 -19.43 9.26
N ALA A 82 0.87 -18.71 9.27
CA ALA A 82 2.04 -19.07 10.06
C ALA A 82 1.85 -18.87 11.57
N ALA A 83 0.97 -17.97 12.02
CA ALA A 83 0.62 -17.84 13.43
C ALA A 83 -0.03 -19.12 13.98
N LYS A 84 -0.69 -19.90 13.12
CA LYS A 84 -1.22 -21.23 13.45
C LYS A 84 -0.12 -22.30 13.55
N THR A 85 1.08 -22.03 13.05
CA THR A 85 2.24 -22.96 13.01
C THR A 85 3.43 -22.33 13.75
N ALA A 86 3.65 -22.70 15.01
CA ALA A 86 4.44 -21.98 16.03
C ALA A 86 5.89 -21.49 15.73
N ASN A 87 6.47 -21.77 14.55
CA ASN A 87 7.89 -21.55 14.25
C ASN A 87 8.26 -20.16 13.70
N LEU A 88 7.30 -19.25 13.40
CA LEU A 88 7.59 -18.00 12.66
C LEU A 88 7.76 -16.72 13.51
N THR A 89 7.92 -16.81 14.82
CA THR A 89 7.71 -15.63 15.69
C THR A 89 8.87 -14.61 15.69
N LYS A 90 10.12 -15.05 15.47
CA LYS A 90 11.32 -14.21 15.71
C LYS A 90 11.71 -13.33 14.52
N ALA A 91 11.65 -13.86 13.30
CA ALA A 91 11.94 -13.09 12.08
C ALA A 91 10.85 -12.04 11.76
N MET A 92 9.58 -12.39 12.00
CA MET A 92 8.42 -11.51 11.78
C MET A 92 8.46 -10.21 12.60
N GLY A 93 8.96 -10.26 13.83
CA GLY A 93 8.96 -9.10 14.73
C GLY A 93 9.80 -7.91 14.24
N GLY A 94 10.90 -8.17 13.53
CA GLY A 94 11.76 -7.12 12.98
C GLY A 94 11.12 -6.42 11.79
N VAL A 95 10.57 -7.21 10.85
CA VAL A 95 10.01 -6.65 9.61
C VAL A 95 8.72 -5.88 9.88
N VAL A 96 7.87 -6.36 10.79
CA VAL A 96 6.62 -5.66 11.13
C VAL A 96 6.89 -4.34 11.85
N LYS A 97 7.95 -4.27 12.66
CA LYS A 97 8.36 -3.01 13.30
C LYS A 97 8.84 -1.99 12.27
N ASN A 98 9.64 -2.41 11.29
CA ASN A 98 10.08 -1.55 10.20
C ASN A 98 8.88 -1.09 9.34
N MET A 99 7.91 -1.97 9.15
CA MET A 99 6.69 -1.68 8.42
C MET A 99 5.80 -0.63 9.13
N ASP A 100 5.65 -0.72 10.46
CA ASP A 100 4.96 0.28 11.27
C ASP A 100 5.63 1.66 11.20
N SER A 101 6.97 1.70 11.23
CA SER A 101 7.72 2.95 11.03
C SER A 101 7.55 3.52 9.61
N ALA A 102 7.63 2.68 8.58
CA ALA A 102 7.44 3.08 7.19
C ALA A 102 6.05 3.68 6.95
N MET A 103 5.04 3.09 7.57
CA MET A 103 3.66 3.56 7.56
C MET A 103 3.45 4.91 8.23
N LYS A 104 4.03 5.14 9.41
CA LYS A 104 3.96 6.44 10.08
C LYS A 104 4.52 7.57 9.22
N SER A 105 5.56 7.26 8.45
CA SER A 105 6.16 8.20 7.50
C SER A 105 5.42 8.31 6.16
N MET A 106 4.44 7.43 5.89
CA MET A 106 3.75 7.27 4.61
C MET A 106 4.70 7.18 3.39
N ASN A 107 5.94 6.74 3.62
CA ASN A 107 6.97 6.67 2.61
C ASN A 107 6.78 5.39 1.78
N LEU A 108 6.26 5.56 0.55
CA LEU A 108 5.96 4.46 -0.37
C LEU A 108 7.20 3.63 -0.74
N GLU A 109 8.36 4.27 -0.88
CA GLU A 109 9.62 3.61 -1.24
C GLU A 109 10.12 2.73 -0.09
N LEU A 110 10.03 3.24 1.14
CA LEU A 110 10.37 2.49 2.34
C LEU A 110 9.39 1.33 2.56
N ILE A 111 8.09 1.53 2.32
CA ILE A 111 7.09 0.45 2.39
C ILE A 111 7.40 -0.64 1.35
N SER A 112 7.71 -0.25 0.11
CA SER A 112 8.07 -1.20 -0.95
C SER A 112 9.31 -2.00 -0.58
N THR A 113 10.39 -1.33 -0.18
CA THR A 113 11.66 -1.98 0.19
C THR A 113 11.49 -2.91 1.39
N THR A 114 10.70 -2.50 2.39
CA THR A 114 10.44 -3.34 3.56
C THR A 114 9.55 -4.53 3.19
N MET A 115 8.65 -4.40 2.22
CA MET A 115 7.88 -5.53 1.68
C MET A 115 8.74 -6.50 0.87
N ASP A 116 9.69 -6.01 0.08
CA ASP A 116 10.62 -6.88 -0.67
C ASP A 116 11.48 -7.71 0.31
N GLN A 117 11.96 -7.08 1.39
CA GLN A 117 12.67 -7.80 2.46
C GLN A 117 11.78 -8.82 3.18
N PHE A 118 10.50 -8.48 3.39
CA PHE A 118 9.52 -9.39 3.98
C PHE A 118 9.33 -10.63 3.10
N GLU A 119 9.07 -10.43 1.80
CA GLU A 119 8.85 -11.51 0.84
C GLU A 119 10.06 -12.46 0.79
N LYS A 120 11.28 -11.91 0.76
CA LYS A 120 12.51 -12.71 0.79
C LYS A 120 12.66 -13.55 2.07
N GLN A 121 12.43 -12.95 3.24
CA GLN A 121 12.49 -13.68 4.51
C GLN A 121 11.39 -14.75 4.62
N PHE A 122 10.27 -14.57 3.92
CA PHE A 122 9.19 -15.53 3.89
C PHE A 122 9.48 -16.69 2.93
N GLU A 123 10.00 -16.41 1.73
CA GLU A 123 10.42 -17.44 0.75
C GLU A 123 11.48 -18.39 1.34
N ASP A 124 12.51 -17.84 2.01
CA ASP A 124 13.55 -18.65 2.65
C ASP A 124 13.01 -19.63 3.70
N LEU A 125 11.80 -19.39 4.20
CA LEU A 125 11.19 -20.13 5.29
C LEU A 125 10.14 -21.14 4.79
N ASP A 126 9.39 -20.81 3.74
CA ASP A 126 8.50 -21.74 3.04
C ASP A 126 9.31 -22.84 2.32
N VAL A 127 10.49 -22.50 1.78
CA VAL A 127 11.40 -23.46 1.11
C VAL A 127 12.08 -24.42 2.09
N ARG A 128 12.09 -24.11 3.40
CA ARG A 128 12.68 -24.95 4.46
C ARG A 128 11.67 -25.86 5.18
N SER A 129 10.41 -25.87 4.74
CA SER A 129 9.32 -26.68 5.31
C SER A 129 9.05 -27.94 4.49
#